data_AF-T1GZR4-F1
#
_entry.id   AF-T1GZR4-F1
#
_cell.length_a   1.000
_cell.length_b   1.000
_cell.length_c   1.000
_cell.angle_alpha   90.00
_cell.angle_beta   90.00
_cell.angle_gamma   90.00
#
_symmetry.space_group_name_H-M   'P 1'
#
loop_
_entity.id
_entity.type
_entity.pdbx_description
1 polymer ?
#
loop_
_entity_poly.entity_id
_entity_poly.type
_entity_poly.pdbx_seq_one_letter_code
_entity_poly.pdbx_strand_id
1 'polypeptide(L)'
;MSPHKALFGHDKICHGSSYELLKKLDCLNEPDFKVYSDPDKIKKIQNSIMDKIRMAHERNEKRYNLRVRKPLWKIGQVVFRRLFPQSSMIKNFNANVTSPLPCEYKTLLRVTNINKYFSIKMLL
;
A
#
# COMPACT_ATOMS: atom_id res chain seq x y z
N MET A 1 41.46 14.19 -7.60
CA MET A 1 40.47 13.18 -8.04
C MET A 1 39.62 12.79 -6.82
N SER A 2 38.29 12.85 -6.88
CA SER A 2 37.43 12.50 -5.74
C SER A 2 37.41 10.98 -5.50
N PRO A 3 37.42 10.49 -4.24
CA PRO A 3 37.34 9.05 -3.94
C PRO A 3 36.16 8.33 -4.62
N HIS A 4 35.02 9.01 -4.77
CA HIS A 4 33.86 8.47 -5.46
C HIS A 4 34.13 8.23 -6.96
N LYS A 5 34.82 9.17 -7.61
CA LYS A 5 35.14 9.07 -9.05
C LYS A 5 36.09 7.91 -9.32
N ALA A 6 37.01 7.64 -8.40
CA ALA A 6 37.93 6.50 -8.51
C ALA A 6 37.22 5.14 -8.41
N LEU A 7 36.16 5.05 -7.60
CA LEU A 7 35.40 3.80 -7.40
C LEU A 7 34.34 3.54 -8.48
N PHE A 8 33.59 4.57 -8.85
CA PHE A 8 32.41 4.43 -9.72
C PHE A 8 32.62 4.93 -11.15
N GLY A 9 33.77 5.56 -11.44
CA GLY A 9 34.09 6.07 -12.77
C GLY A 9 33.39 7.38 -13.15
N HIS A 10 32.51 7.92 -12.29
CA HIS A 10 31.80 9.18 -12.53
C HIS A 10 31.75 10.09 -11.30
N ASP A 11 31.55 11.38 -11.54
CA ASP A 11 31.43 12.36 -10.47
C ASP A 11 30.11 12.18 -9.69
N LYS A 12 30.16 12.47 -8.39
CA LYS A 12 28.99 12.41 -7.50
C LYS A 12 28.22 13.72 -7.59
N ILE A 13 27.00 13.68 -8.09
CA ILE A 13 26.12 14.85 -8.14
C ILE A 13 25.07 14.72 -7.04
N CYS A 14 25.05 15.67 -6.11
CA CYS A 14 24.15 15.65 -4.95
C CYS A 14 22.83 16.40 -5.20
N HIS A 15 22.77 17.27 -6.20
CA HIS A 15 21.62 18.13 -6.48
C HIS A 15 21.16 17.97 -7.93
N GLY A 16 19.86 17.72 -8.13
CA GLY A 16 19.27 17.56 -9.46
C GLY A 16 19.31 18.82 -10.33
N SER A 17 19.26 20.01 -9.72
CA SER A 17 19.38 21.28 -10.43
C SER A 17 20.77 21.47 -11.07
N SER A 18 21.82 20.98 -10.41
CA SER A 18 23.19 21.03 -10.94
C SER A 18 23.41 20.03 -12.08
N TYR A 19 22.68 18.91 -12.09
CA TYR A 19 22.80 17.88 -13.11
C TYR A 19 22.46 18.41 -14.51
N GLU A 20 21.34 19.12 -14.66
CA GLU A 20 20.95 19.68 -15.96
C GLU A 20 21.95 20.72 -16.49
N LEU A 21 22.50 21.54 -15.60
CA LEU A 21 23.51 22.53 -15.95
C LEU A 21 24.81 21.87 -16.43
N LEU A 22 25.30 20.87 -15.67
CA LEU A 22 26.51 20.12 -16.01
C LEU A 22 26.35 19.32 -17.31
N LYS A 23 25.14 18.84 -17.59
CA LYS A 23 24.79 18.19 -18.86
C LYS A 23 24.83 19.16 -20.03
N LYS A 24 24.29 20.37 -19.88
CA LYS A 24 24.32 21.42 -20.92
C LYS A 24 25.74 21.94 -21.19
N LEU A 25 26.59 21.95 -20.17
CA LEU A 25 27.99 22.36 -20.25
C LEU A 25 28.93 21.25 -20.73
N ASP A 26 28.40 20.09 -21.11
CA ASP A 26 29.15 18.91 -21.56
C ASP A 26 30.28 18.49 -20.59
N CYS A 27 30.09 18.78 -19.29
CA CYS A 27 31.05 18.48 -18.24
C CYS A 27 30.83 17.10 -17.61
N LEU A 28 29.86 16.34 -18.13
CA LEU A 28 29.43 15.08 -17.58
C LEU A 28 29.84 13.94 -18.54
N ASN A 29 30.78 13.11 -18.11
CA ASN A 29 31.13 11.89 -18.83
C ASN A 29 30.02 10.84 -18.63
N GLU A 30 28.90 11.01 -19.33
CA GLU A 30 27.86 10.01 -19.39
C GLU A 30 28.27 8.94 -20.42
N PRO A 31 28.36 7.66 -20.02
CA PRO A 31 28.45 6.60 -21.01
C PRO A 31 27.20 6.58 -21.89
N ASP A 32 27.38 6.61 -23.21
CA ASP A 32 26.33 6.45 -24.22
C ASP A 32 25.79 5.01 -24.21
N PHE A 33 25.09 4.62 -23.13
CA PHE A 33 24.35 3.39 -23.11
C PHE A 33 23.08 3.58 -23.93
N LYS A 34 23.14 3.19 -25.21
CA LYS A 34 21.91 2.89 -25.95
C LYS A 34 21.25 1.70 -25.27
N VAL A 35 20.24 1.97 -24.45
CA VAL A 35 19.35 0.93 -23.94
C VAL A 35 18.59 0.37 -25.14
N TYR A 36 19.13 -0.70 -25.74
CA TYR A 36 18.39 -1.50 -26.71
C TYR A 36 17.31 -2.25 -25.95
N SER A 37 16.22 -1.54 -25.64
CA SER A 37 15.01 -2.14 -25.10
C SER A 37 14.36 -2.94 -26.22
N ASP A 38 14.65 -4.23 -26.26
CA ASP A 38 13.87 -5.17 -27.04
C ASP A 38 12.46 -5.23 -26.42
N PRO A 39 11.45 -4.61 -27.07
CA PRO A 39 10.13 -4.43 -26.46
C PRO A 39 9.46 -5.78 -26.16
N ASP A 40 9.80 -6.82 -26.91
CA ASP A 40 9.25 -8.15 -26.74
C ASP A 40 9.82 -8.85 -25.50
N LYS A 41 11.12 -8.65 -25.22
CA LYS A 41 11.72 -9.13 -23.97
C LYS A 41 11.10 -8.45 -22.75
N ILE A 42 10.85 -7.14 -22.83
CA ILE A 42 10.21 -6.40 -21.74
C ILE A 42 8.78 -6.90 -21.51
N LYS A 43 7.98 -7.07 -22.58
CA LYS A 43 6.62 -7.65 -22.47
C LYS A 43 6.64 -9.04 -21.86
N LYS A 44 7.61 -9.89 -22.25
CA LYS A 44 7.76 -11.24 -21.68
C LYS A 44 8.05 -11.19 -20.17
N ILE A 45 8.92 -10.27 -19.73
CA ILE A 45 9.22 -10.07 -18.31
C ILE A 45 7.97 -9.58 -17.56
N GLN A 46 7.26 -8.60 -18.10
CA GLN A 46 6.03 -8.07 -17.50
C GLN A 46 4.95 -9.16 -17.35
N ASN A 47 4.72 -9.96 -18.38
CA ASN A 47 3.78 -11.08 -18.34
C ASN A 47 4.18 -12.10 -17.26
N SER A 48 5.47 -12.47 -17.19
CA SER A 48 5.96 -13.38 -16.16
C SER A 48 5.77 -12.84 -14.73
N ILE A 49 5.96 -11.53 -14.53
CA ILE A 49 5.73 -10.88 -13.24
C ILE A 49 4.23 -10.94 -12.88
N MET A 50 3.35 -10.59 -13.82
CA MET A 50 1.90 -10.65 -13.59
C MET A 50 1.43 -12.06 -13.23
N ASP A 51 1.90 -13.08 -13.94
CA ASP A 51 1.53 -14.47 -13.67
C ASP A 51 1.97 -14.91 -12.27
N LYS A 52 3.20 -14.56 -11.87
CA LYS A 52 3.71 -14.87 -10.52
C LYS A 52 2.93 -14.17 -9.43
N ILE A 53 2.54 -12.92 -9.63
CA ILE A 53 1.69 -12.18 -8.68
C ILE A 53 0.32 -12.85 -8.57
N ARG A 54 -0.29 -13.23 -9.69
CA ARG A 54 -1.59 -13.92 -9.70
C ARG A 54 -1.53 -15.25 -8.95
N MET A 55 -0.54 -16.10 -9.26
CA MET A 55 -0.33 -17.37 -8.58
C MET A 55 -0.06 -17.20 -7.09
N ALA A 56 0.72 -16.18 -6.72
CA ALA A 56 0.96 -15.84 -5.32
C ALA A 56 -0.33 -15.43 -4.63
N HIS A 57 -1.17 -14.61 -5.28
CA HIS A 57 -2.48 -14.20 -4.76
C HIS A 57 -3.39 -15.40 -4.54
N GLU A 58 -3.58 -16.28 -5.53
CA GLU A 58 -4.44 -17.47 -5.44
C GLU A 58 -3.96 -18.43 -4.32
N ARG A 59 -2.64 -18.65 -4.21
CA ARG A 59 -2.04 -19.46 -3.13
C ARG A 59 -2.29 -18.84 -1.76
N ASN A 60 -2.19 -17.52 -1.68
CA ASN A 60 -2.30 -16.74 -0.47
C ASN A 60 -3.77 -16.49 -0.07
N GLU A 61 -4.72 -16.48 -1.01
CA GLU A 61 -6.13 -16.24 -0.73
C GLU A 61 -6.67 -17.19 0.34
N LYS A 62 -6.29 -18.47 0.26
CA LYS A 62 -6.67 -19.52 1.23
C LYS A 62 -5.93 -19.39 2.58
N ARG A 63 -4.75 -18.75 2.60
CA ARG A 63 -3.88 -18.64 3.79
C ARG A 63 -4.06 -17.32 4.54
N TYR A 64 -4.29 -16.21 3.84
CA TYR A 64 -4.47 -14.88 4.44
C TYR A 64 -5.89 -14.68 4.98
N ASN A 65 -6.89 -15.41 4.48
CA ASN A 65 -8.26 -15.39 5.02
C ASN A 65 -8.49 -16.30 6.25
N LEU A 66 -7.46 -16.81 6.91
CA LEU A 66 -7.63 -17.67 8.08
C LEU A 66 -8.10 -16.92 9.35
N ARG A 67 -7.92 -15.59 9.42
CA ARG A 67 -8.30 -14.78 10.59
C ARG A 67 -9.67 -14.12 10.48
N VAL A 68 -10.25 -14.04 9.29
CA VAL A 68 -11.54 -13.37 9.07
C VAL A 68 -12.60 -14.44 8.87
N ARG A 69 -13.33 -14.78 9.94
CA ARG A 69 -14.58 -15.53 9.80
C ARG A 69 -15.50 -14.72 8.89
N LYS A 70 -16.00 -15.33 7.81
CA LYS A 70 -17.05 -14.71 6.99
C LYS A 70 -18.22 -14.37 7.91
N PRO A 71 -18.60 -13.08 8.05
CA PRO A 71 -19.70 -12.73 8.93
C PRO A 71 -21.01 -13.30 8.36
N LEU A 72 -21.67 -14.16 9.14
CA LEU A 72 -22.99 -14.72 8.82
C LEU A 72 -24.11 -13.76 9.28
N TRP A 73 -23.93 -12.45 9.12
CA TRP A 73 -24.94 -11.49 9.55
C TRP A 73 -26.08 -11.39 8.55
N LYS A 74 -27.31 -11.37 9.07
CA LYS A 74 -28.49 -11.07 8.26
C LYS A 74 -28.65 -9.55 8.12
N ILE A 75 -29.29 -9.12 7.04
CA ILE A 75 -29.61 -7.71 6.81
C ILE A 75 -30.55 -7.23 7.91
N GLY A 76 -30.29 -6.06 8.50
CA GLY A 76 -31.10 -5.50 9.58
C GLY A 76 -30.85 -6.13 10.96
N GLN A 77 -29.94 -7.10 11.06
CA GLN A 77 -29.49 -7.63 12.34
C GLN A 77 -28.75 -6.54 13.12
N VAL A 78 -29.09 -6.39 14.41
CA VAL A 78 -28.32 -5.56 15.34
C VAL A 78 -27.11 -6.36 15.78
N VAL A 79 -25.96 -5.72 15.72
CA VAL A 79 -24.65 -6.32 15.99
C VAL A 79 -23.86 -5.33 16.84
N PHE A 80 -23.00 -5.88 17.70
CA PHE A 80 -22.21 -5.11 18.67
C PHE A 80 -20.71 -5.21 18.39
N ARG A 81 -20.04 -4.06 18.45
CA ARG A 81 -18.67 -3.83 18.00
C ARG A 81 -18.04 -3.17 19.18
N ARG A 82 -16.87 -3.71 19.52
CA ARG A 82 -16.05 -3.13 20.56
C ARG A 82 -15.51 -1.80 20.02
N LEU A 83 -15.92 -0.71 20.65
CA LEU A 83 -15.25 0.57 20.48
C LEU A 83 -13.99 0.56 21.35
N PHE A 84 -12.90 1.04 20.76
CA PHE A 84 -11.64 1.28 21.46
C PHE A 84 -11.46 2.79 21.54
N PRO A 85 -12.15 3.48 22.49
CA PRO A 85 -12.00 4.92 22.65
C PRO A 85 -10.55 5.25 23.01
N GLN A 86 -10.02 6.33 22.45
CA GLN A 86 -8.70 6.83 22.82
C GLN A 86 -8.76 7.65 24.10
N SER A 87 -7.67 7.69 24.86
CA SER A 87 -7.56 8.53 26.05
C SER A 87 -7.72 9.99 25.67
N SER A 88 -8.37 10.76 26.54
CA SER A 88 -8.60 12.19 26.33
C SER A 88 -8.46 12.92 27.65
N MET A 89 -7.45 13.79 27.73
CA MET A 89 -7.19 14.59 28.92
C MET A 89 -8.32 15.58 29.19
N ILE A 90 -8.88 16.20 28.14
CA ILE A 90 -10.01 17.15 28.24
C ILE A 90 -11.24 16.50 28.89
N LYS A 91 -11.46 15.20 28.63
CA LYS A 91 -12.58 14.43 29.16
C LYS A 91 -12.24 13.66 30.44
N ASN A 92 -11.03 13.85 30.99
CA ASN A 92 -10.47 13.04 32.08
C ASN A 92 -10.65 11.52 31.85
N PHE A 93 -10.50 11.09 30.60
CA PHE A 93 -10.76 9.72 30.15
C PHE A 93 -9.46 8.96 29.88
N ASN A 94 -9.30 7.78 30.50
CA ASN A 94 -8.16 6.90 30.28
C ASN A 94 -8.61 5.56 29.65
N ALA A 95 -8.12 5.29 28.44
CA ALA A 95 -8.45 4.10 27.68
C ALA A 95 -7.87 2.80 28.26
N ASN A 96 -6.80 2.87 29.07
CA ASN A 96 -6.14 1.69 29.63
C ASN A 96 -6.92 1.05 30.78
N VAL A 97 -7.69 1.85 31.53
CA VAL A 97 -8.51 1.38 32.66
C VAL A 97 -9.96 1.12 32.28
N THR A 98 -10.37 1.48 31.07
CA THR A 98 -11.76 1.32 30.62
C THR A 98 -11.88 0.10 29.72
N SER A 99 -12.84 -0.78 30.00
CA SER A 99 -13.15 -1.90 29.13
C SER A 99 -13.74 -1.42 27.79
N PRO A 100 -13.54 -2.13 26.67
CA PRO A 100 -14.10 -1.73 25.39
C PRO A 100 -15.63 -1.64 25.47
N LEU A 101 -16.18 -0.46 25.18
CA LEU A 101 -17.61 -0.23 25.25
C LEU A 101 -18.32 -0.88 24.04
N PRO A 102 -19.44 -1.59 24.24
CA PRO A 102 -20.25 -2.07 23.14
C PRO A 102 -20.99 -0.89 22.48
N CYS A 103 -20.84 -0.71 21.17
CA CYS A 103 -21.74 0.14 20.40
C CYS A 103 -22.65 -0.69 19.52
N GLU A 104 -23.91 -0.27 19.45
CA GLU A 104 -24.92 -0.85 18.58
C GLU A 104 -24.77 -0.32 17.16
N TYR A 105 -24.88 -1.23 16.19
CA TYR A 105 -25.03 -0.87 14.78
C TYR A 105 -26.01 -1.82 14.12
N LYS A 106 -26.66 -1.28 13.11
CA LYS A 106 -27.53 -2.05 12.23
C LYS A 106 -26.77 -2.37 10.95
N THR A 107 -26.74 -3.64 10.56
CA THR A 107 -26.14 -4.03 9.27
C THR A 107 -26.97 -3.48 8.12
N LEU A 108 -26.35 -2.67 7.26
CA LEU A 108 -26.92 -2.22 6.00
C LEU A 108 -26.14 -2.84 4.83
N LEU A 109 -26.84 -3.24 3.76
CA LEU A 109 -26.18 -3.60 2.51
C LEU A 109 -25.96 -2.31 1.70
N ARG A 110 -24.71 -2.08 1.26
CA ARG A 110 -24.43 -1.16 0.16
C ARG A 110 -24.10 -2.01 -1.06
N VAL A 111 -25.07 -2.16 -1.96
CA VAL A 111 -24.85 -2.87 -3.23
C VAL A 111 -24.12 -1.91 -4.17
N THR A 112 -22.79 -1.86 -4.08
CA THR A 112 -21.94 -1.30 -5.15
C THR A 112 -21.54 -2.43 -6.07
N ASN A 113 -21.83 -2.29 -7.35
CA ASN A 113 -21.93 -3.34 -8.38
C ASN A 113 -20.61 -4.06 -8.75
N ILE A 114 -19.59 -4.05 -7.91
CA ILE A 114 -18.30 -4.71 -8.21
C ILE A 114 -17.76 -5.53 -7.03
N ASN A 115 -18.23 -5.33 -5.79
CA ASN A 115 -17.91 -6.22 -4.68
C ASN A 115 -18.98 -6.04 -3.58
N LYS A 116 -19.64 -7.14 -3.17
CA LYS A 116 -20.61 -7.13 -2.06
C LYS A 116 -19.87 -6.87 -0.73
N TYR A 117 -19.60 -5.61 -0.43
CA TYR A 117 -19.13 -5.21 0.88
C TYR A 117 -20.34 -4.86 1.78
N PHE A 118 -20.42 -5.48 2.94
CA PHE A 118 -21.34 -5.04 3.98
C PHE A 118 -20.85 -3.70 4.53
N SER A 119 -21.67 -2.66 4.45
CA SER A 119 -21.34 -1.33 4.97
C SER A 119 -22.06 -1.16 6.31
N ILE A 120 -21.28 -1.16 7.39
CA ILE A 120 -21.82 -0.91 8.73
C ILE A 120 -21.98 0.61 8.87
N LYS A 121 -23.23 1.07 8.98
CA LYS A 121 -23.54 2.49 9.21
C LYS A 121 -23.90 2.67 10.68
N MET A 122 -23.26 3.64 11.33
CA MET A 122 -23.57 4.03 12.70
C MET A 122 -24.94 4.70 12.72
N LEU A 123 -25.85 4.22 13.55
CA LEU A 123 -27.06 4.95 13.92
C LEU A 123 -26.64 5.84 15.09
N LEU A 124 -26.53 7.14 14.84
CA LEU A 124 -26.36 8.17 15.87
C LEU A 124 -27.74 8.55 16.40
#